data_AF-A0A970QVA9-F1
#
_entry.id   AF-A0A970QVA9-F1
#
_cell.length_a   1.000
_cell.length_b   1.000
_cell.length_c   1.000
_cell.angle_alpha   90.00
_cell.angle_beta   90.00
_cell.angle_gamma   90.00
#
_symmetry.space_group_name_H-M   'P 1'
#
loop_
_entity.id
_entity.type
_entity.pdbx_description
1 polymer ?
#
loop_
_entity_poly.entity_id
_entity_poly.type
_entity_poly.pdbx_seq_one_letter_code
_entity_poly.pdbx_strand_id
1 'polypeptide(L)'
;LFVMRNLPRRMNRAYILYVAIAMIGLSFIGFMSLGRGETSYLMVNTLMLGACGVYDLFWWSILGEMLELHKNSTMILGIGLSANVFGVLLGGLIGSAIKSSNIHSPNPTLLALVVVCVTLILLPPLHKHLSSLLKGHAYLSEFSGLSAQEQTNQINGAVRFGNLSERESQVASLLLQGKTYRTIAGELTISENTVKYYVKSIYSKFGIQSRAELIDIIQNKADATLTK
;
A
#
# COMPACT_ATOMS: atom_id res chain seq x y z
N LEU A 1 7.93 -1.01 18.68
CA LEU A 1 8.82 -2.05 18.08
C LEU A 1 8.54 -3.46 18.59
N PHE A 2 8.53 -3.72 19.91
CA PHE A 2 8.19 -5.04 20.48
C PHE A 2 6.79 -5.55 20.08
N VAL A 3 5.78 -4.66 20.13
CA VAL A 3 4.40 -4.96 19.75
C VAL A 3 4.26 -5.29 18.25
N MET A 4 5.00 -4.61 17.38
CA MET A 4 5.01 -4.93 15.93
C MET A 4 5.68 -6.27 15.63
N ARG A 5 6.69 -6.68 16.41
CA ARG A 5 7.37 -7.98 16.24
C ARG A 5 6.54 -9.17 16.69
N ASN A 6 5.67 -8.97 17.69
CA ASN A 6 4.78 -9.99 18.24
C ASN A 6 3.35 -9.94 17.72
N LEU A 7 3.07 -9.05 16.75
CA LEU A 7 1.76 -9.00 16.13
C LEU A 7 1.57 -10.27 15.27
N PRO A 8 0.52 -11.07 15.50
CA PRO A 8 0.28 -12.25 14.69
C PRO A 8 0.18 -11.85 13.22
N ARG A 9 0.84 -12.60 12.31
CA ARG A 9 0.76 -12.43 10.84
C ARG A 9 -0.69 -12.34 10.28
N ARG A 10 -1.70 -12.69 11.10
CA ARG A 10 -3.14 -12.59 10.82
C ARG A 10 -3.79 -11.25 11.17
N MET A 11 -3.13 -10.34 11.91
CA MET A 11 -3.68 -9.00 12.12
C MET A 11 -3.57 -8.22 10.81
N ASN A 12 -4.69 -8.15 10.11
CA ASN A 12 -4.83 -7.43 8.86
C ASN A 12 -4.34 -6.00 9.07
N ARG A 13 -3.18 -5.63 8.51
CA ARG A 13 -2.56 -4.30 8.69
C ARG A 13 -3.54 -3.17 8.33
N ALA A 14 -4.48 -3.46 7.44
CA ALA A 14 -5.61 -2.61 7.10
C ALA A 14 -6.51 -2.28 8.30
N TYR A 15 -6.79 -3.25 9.18
CA TYR A 15 -7.64 -3.06 10.36
C TYR A 15 -7.06 -2.03 11.33
N ILE A 16 -5.75 -2.08 11.58
CA ILE A 16 -5.07 -1.12 12.45
C ILE A 16 -5.19 0.31 11.90
N LEU A 17 -5.11 0.46 10.57
CA LEU A 17 -5.32 1.75 9.91
C LEU A 17 -6.77 2.23 10.07
N TYR A 18 -7.77 1.35 9.90
CA TYR A 18 -9.17 1.71 10.13
C TYR A 18 -9.46 2.13 11.57
N VAL A 19 -8.80 1.50 12.54
CA VAL A 19 -8.86 1.93 13.95
C VAL A 19 -8.29 3.36 14.10
N ALA A 20 -7.16 3.67 13.45
CA ALA A 20 -6.60 5.04 13.48
C ALA A 20 -7.53 6.08 12.83
N ILE A 21 -8.17 5.73 11.70
CA ILE A 21 -9.17 6.57 11.02
C ILE A 21 -10.34 6.86 11.97
N ALA A 22 -10.89 5.82 12.61
CA ALA A 22 -11.96 5.97 13.59
C ALA A 22 -11.54 6.83 14.79
N MET A 23 -10.29 6.68 15.25
CA MET A 23 -9.74 7.53 16.30
C MET A 23 -9.66 9.00 15.90
N ILE A 24 -9.23 9.33 14.67
CA ILE A 24 -9.26 10.73 14.19
C ILE A 24 -10.69 11.27 14.16
N GLY A 25 -11.65 10.49 13.69
CA GLY A 25 -13.06 10.89 13.69
C GLY A 25 -13.60 11.16 15.09
N LEU A 26 -13.34 10.24 16.03
CA LEU A 26 -13.78 10.36 17.43
C LEU A 26 -13.10 11.51 18.16
N SER A 27 -11.82 11.77 17.91
CA SER A 27 -11.11 12.89 18.53
C SER A 27 -11.70 14.23 18.08
N PHE A 28 -12.09 14.34 16.81
CA PHE A 28 -12.73 15.53 16.28
C PHE A 28 -14.16 15.72 16.80
N ILE A 29 -14.97 14.65 16.87
CA ILE A 29 -16.31 14.71 17.49
C ILE A 29 -16.20 15.09 18.96
N GLY A 30 -15.22 14.53 19.68
CA GLY A 30 -14.89 14.89 21.06
C GLY A 30 -14.52 16.37 21.18
N PHE A 31 -13.69 16.89 20.27
CA PHE A 31 -13.32 18.30 20.24
C PHE A 31 -14.51 19.24 20.04
N MET A 32 -15.50 18.84 19.23
CA MET A 32 -16.71 19.63 19.02
C MET A 32 -17.73 19.52 20.16
N SER A 33 -17.84 18.35 20.79
CA SER A 33 -18.93 18.05 21.74
C SER A 33 -18.54 18.27 23.20
N LEU A 34 -17.26 18.13 23.54
CA LEU A 34 -16.79 18.29 24.91
C LEU A 34 -16.54 19.77 25.21
N GLY A 35 -16.87 20.20 26.44
CA GLY A 35 -16.59 21.56 26.91
C GLY A 35 -15.09 21.86 26.99
N ARG A 36 -14.70 23.14 27.11
CA ARG A 36 -13.31 23.62 27.18
C ARG A 36 -12.61 23.36 28.53
N GLY A 37 -12.78 22.16 29.08
CA GLY A 37 -12.09 21.71 30.29
C GLY A 37 -10.76 21.04 29.98
N GLU A 38 -9.87 20.98 30.97
CA GLU A 38 -8.56 20.32 30.85
C GLU A 38 -8.70 18.81 30.58
N THR A 39 -9.72 18.17 31.17
CA THR A 39 -10.03 16.74 30.96
C THR A 39 -10.44 16.45 29.52
N SER A 40 -11.28 17.31 28.93
CA SER A 40 -11.66 17.24 27.51
C SER A 40 -10.45 17.39 26.60
N TYR A 41 -9.57 18.34 26.91
CA TYR A 41 -8.34 18.56 26.14
C TYR A 41 -7.44 17.32 26.16
N LEU A 42 -7.20 16.73 27.34
CA LEU A 42 -6.42 15.51 27.47
C LEU A 42 -7.03 14.35 26.68
N MET A 43 -8.36 14.14 26.79
CA MET A 43 -9.03 13.06 26.10
C MET A 43 -8.91 13.18 24.58
N VAL A 44 -9.18 14.37 24.02
CA VAL A 44 -9.04 14.64 22.58
C VAL A 44 -7.60 14.47 22.13
N ASN A 45 -6.65 15.01 22.90
CA ASN A 45 -5.23 14.98 22.53
C ASN A 45 -4.69 13.54 22.55
N THR A 46 -4.99 12.74 23.57
CA THR A 46 -4.60 11.33 23.63
C THR A 46 -5.13 10.54 22.44
N LEU A 47 -6.37 10.78 22.04
CA LEU A 47 -7.02 10.07 20.94
C LEU A 47 -6.42 10.49 19.58
N MET A 48 -6.12 11.79 19.41
CA MET A 48 -5.44 12.32 18.23
C MET A 48 -4.00 11.82 18.13
N LEU A 49 -3.19 11.96 19.19
CA LEU A 49 -1.79 11.54 19.21
C LEU A 49 -1.67 10.01 19.04
N GLY A 50 -2.60 9.26 19.63
CA GLY A 50 -2.70 7.82 19.45
C GLY A 50 -2.92 7.45 17.99
N ALA A 51 -3.82 8.14 17.28
CA ALA A 51 -4.00 7.92 15.85
C ALA A 51 -2.74 8.25 15.05
N CYS A 52 -2.10 9.41 15.31
CA CYS A 52 -0.84 9.78 14.67
C CYS A 52 0.26 8.73 14.88
N GLY A 53 0.39 8.19 16.10
CA GLY A 53 1.36 7.13 16.39
C GLY A 53 1.11 5.84 15.59
N VAL A 54 -0.16 5.50 15.36
CA VAL A 54 -0.51 4.36 14.50
C VAL A 54 -0.16 4.63 13.04
N TYR A 55 -0.38 5.84 12.53
CA TYR A 55 0.06 6.25 11.18
C TYR A 55 1.57 6.18 11.03
N ASP A 56 2.32 6.69 12.01
CA ASP A 56 3.77 6.63 11.99
C ASP A 56 4.26 5.18 11.94
N LEU A 57 3.73 4.30 12.79
CA LEU A 57 4.09 2.88 12.78
C LEU A 57 3.77 2.23 11.43
N PHE A 58 2.62 2.57 10.84
CA PHE A 58 2.24 2.09 9.52
C PHE A 58 3.21 2.59 8.43
N TRP A 59 3.56 3.86 8.45
CA TRP A 59 4.52 4.47 7.52
C TRP A 59 5.90 3.82 7.62
N TRP A 60 6.42 3.65 8.84
CA TRP A 60 7.70 2.99 9.08
C TRP A 60 7.68 1.51 8.67
N SER A 61 6.55 0.81 8.81
CA SER A 61 6.41 -0.57 8.33
C SER A 61 6.53 -0.66 6.81
N ILE A 62 5.83 0.22 6.08
CA ILE A 62 5.89 0.25 4.61
C ILE A 62 7.30 0.61 4.15
N LEU A 63 7.89 1.63 4.76
CA LEU A 63 9.23 2.06 4.42
C LEU A 63 10.24 0.94 4.69
N GLY A 64 10.12 0.24 5.82
CA GLY A 64 10.92 -0.96 6.13
C GLY A 64 10.80 -2.05 5.06
N GLU A 65 9.58 -2.39 4.65
CA GLU A 65 9.36 -3.36 3.57
C GLU A 65 10.00 -2.90 2.24
N MET A 66 9.88 -1.61 1.88
CA MET A 66 10.52 -1.08 0.68
C MET A 66 12.06 -1.11 0.74
N LEU A 67 12.66 -1.00 1.93
CA LEU A 67 14.12 -1.07 2.12
C LEU A 67 14.67 -2.48 1.94
N GLU A 68 13.94 -3.49 2.38
CA GLU A 68 14.30 -4.91 2.20
C GLU A 68 14.24 -5.32 0.73
N LEU A 69 13.39 -4.67 -0.07
CA LEU A 69 13.08 -5.06 -1.44
C LEU A 69 14.01 -4.46 -2.51
N HIS A 70 14.81 -3.44 -2.20
CA HIS A 70 15.54 -2.68 -3.21
C HIS A 70 17.05 -2.65 -2.95
N LYS A 71 17.83 -2.86 -4.02
CA LYS A 71 19.31 -2.88 -3.98
C LYS A 71 19.94 -1.60 -3.41
N ASN A 72 19.24 -0.46 -3.53
CA ASN A 72 19.67 0.85 -3.05
C ASN A 72 18.78 1.33 -1.88
N SER A 73 18.84 0.65 -0.74
CA SER A 73 18.03 0.97 0.44
C SER A 73 18.18 2.44 0.89
N THR A 74 19.39 3.01 0.84
CA THR A 74 19.63 4.41 1.24
C THR A 74 18.83 5.43 0.42
N MET A 75 18.63 5.19 -0.87
CA MET A 75 17.88 6.11 -1.74
C MET A 75 16.39 6.12 -1.38
N ILE A 76 15.82 4.96 -1.10
CA ILE A 76 14.40 4.84 -0.71
C ILE A 76 14.16 5.49 0.64
N LEU A 77 15.07 5.26 1.60
CA LEU A 77 15.01 5.93 2.89
C LEU A 77 15.06 7.45 2.73
N GLY A 78 15.99 7.93 1.89
CA GLY A 78 16.12 9.36 1.57
C GLY A 78 14.85 9.95 0.97
N ILE A 79 14.31 9.32 -0.09
CA ILE A 79 13.06 9.77 -0.74
C ILE A 79 11.88 9.75 0.24
N GLY A 80 11.74 8.69 1.03
CA GLY A 80 10.66 8.57 2.02
C GLY A 80 10.71 9.65 3.10
N LEU A 81 11.91 9.94 3.64
CA LEU A 81 12.10 11.02 4.59
C LEU A 81 11.88 12.40 3.97
N SER A 82 12.40 12.64 2.76
CA SER A 82 12.19 13.91 2.05
C SER A 82 10.73 14.15 1.74
N ALA A 83 9.97 13.12 1.35
CA ALA A 83 8.53 13.23 1.11
C ALA A 83 7.77 13.61 2.39
N ASN A 84 8.13 13.03 3.54
CA ASN A 84 7.54 13.38 4.83
C ASN A 84 7.80 14.84 5.20
N VAL A 85 9.07 15.28 5.13
CA VAL A 85 9.46 16.67 5.41
C VAL A 85 8.77 17.63 4.44
N PHE A 86 8.67 17.26 3.16
CA PHE A 86 7.98 18.06 2.14
C PHE A 86 6.49 18.22 2.45
N GLY A 87 5.82 17.17 2.92
CA GLY A 87 4.41 17.24 3.34
C GLY A 87 4.19 18.22 4.50
N VAL A 88 5.05 18.17 5.53
CA VAL A 88 5.01 19.11 6.67
C VAL A 88 5.23 20.55 6.21
N LEU A 89 6.21 20.77 5.34
CA LEU A 89 6.51 22.08 4.77
C LEU A 89 5.32 22.62 3.97
N LEU A 90 4.73 21.81 3.10
CA LEU A 90 3.57 22.20 2.29
C LEU A 90 2.37 22.56 3.17
N GLY A 91 2.09 21.77 4.21
CA GLY A 91 1.04 22.07 5.19
C GLY A 91 1.27 23.39 5.93
N GLY A 92 2.51 23.67 6.33
CA GLY A 92 2.90 24.93 6.97
C GLY A 92 2.74 26.15 6.04
N LEU A 93 3.13 26.02 4.77
CA LEU A 93 2.95 27.06 3.76
C LEU A 93 1.48 27.34 3.46
N ILE A 94 0.66 26.29 3.33
CA ILE A 94 -0.79 26.44 3.14
C ILE A 94 -1.41 27.13 4.37
N GLY A 95 -1.03 26.71 5.58
CA GLY A 95 -1.51 27.32 6.82
C GLY A 95 -1.14 28.80 6.96
N SER A 96 0.10 29.17 6.60
CA SER A 96 0.56 30.56 6.66
C SER A 96 -0.12 31.43 5.58
N ALA A 97 -0.32 30.89 4.38
CA ALA A 97 -1.05 31.57 3.30
C ALA A 97 -2.50 31.86 3.70
N ILE A 98 -3.18 30.92 4.36
CA ILE A 98 -4.55 31.13 4.85
C ILE A 98 -4.58 32.21 5.94
N LYS A 99 -3.57 32.26 6.81
CA LYS A 99 -3.47 33.28 7.88
C LYS A 99 -3.19 34.68 7.33
N SER A 100 -2.42 34.80 6.24
CA SER A 100 -2.04 36.09 5.65
C SER A 100 -3.11 36.66 4.72
N SER A 101 -3.93 35.81 4.09
CA SER A 101 -5.11 36.24 3.37
C SER A 101 -6.16 36.74 4.37
N ASN A 102 -6.42 38.05 4.37
CA ASN A 102 -7.38 38.79 5.22
C ASN A 102 -8.87 38.42 4.98
N ILE A 103 -9.13 37.17 4.61
CA ILE A 103 -10.47 36.58 4.54
C ILE A 103 -10.99 36.56 5.97
N HIS A 104 -12.20 37.08 6.21
CA HIS A 104 -12.90 37.02 7.50
C HIS A 104 -12.55 35.71 8.22
N SER A 105 -11.82 35.80 9.33
CA SER A 105 -11.08 34.68 9.94
C SER A 105 -11.96 33.41 9.93
N PRO A 106 -11.71 32.44 9.02
CA PRO A 106 -12.52 31.25 8.96
C PRO A 106 -12.41 30.58 10.32
N ASN A 107 -13.56 30.22 10.92
CA ASN A 107 -13.54 29.62 12.25
C ASN A 107 -12.53 28.47 12.25
N PRO A 108 -11.53 28.47 13.16
CA PRO A 108 -10.46 27.47 13.14
C PRO A 108 -11.00 26.04 13.21
N THR A 109 -12.17 25.87 13.84
CA THR A 109 -12.94 24.63 13.90
C THR A 109 -13.41 24.14 12.52
N LEU A 110 -13.87 25.04 11.64
CA LEU A 110 -14.27 24.70 10.27
C LEU A 110 -13.06 24.27 9.44
N LEU A 111 -11.93 24.95 9.60
CA LEU A 111 -10.70 24.61 8.89
C LEU A 111 -10.19 23.23 9.33
N ALA A 112 -10.19 22.97 10.64
CA ALA A 112 -9.84 21.65 11.19
C ALA A 112 -10.81 20.56 10.72
N LEU A 113 -12.12 20.84 10.65
CA LEU A 113 -13.12 19.91 10.12
C LEU A 113 -12.84 19.54 8.67
N VAL A 114 -12.56 20.54 7.81
CA VAL A 114 -12.25 20.30 6.40
C VAL A 114 -11.03 19.40 6.26
N VAL A 115 -9.96 19.67 7.01
CA VAL A 115 -8.74 18.85 7.00
C VAL A 115 -9.06 17.41 7.41
N VAL A 116 -9.82 17.21 8.49
CA VAL A 116 -10.22 15.87 8.96
C VAL A 116 -11.10 15.16 7.94
N CYS A 117 -12.08 15.83 7.33
CA CYS A 117 -12.90 15.20 6.30
C CYS A 117 -12.08 14.78 5.08
N VAL A 118 -11.16 15.64 4.63
CA VAL A 118 -10.26 15.34 3.51
C VAL A 118 -9.35 14.15 3.82
N THR A 119 -8.78 14.08 5.03
CA THR A 119 -7.92 12.94 5.43
C THR A 119 -8.72 11.64 5.51
N LEU A 120 -9.93 11.66 6.06
CA LEU A 120 -10.81 10.48 6.14
C LEU A 120 -11.23 9.95 4.75
N ILE A 121 -11.39 10.84 3.76
CA ILE A 121 -11.76 10.47 2.39
C ILE A 121 -10.56 9.93 1.60
N LEU A 122 -9.40 10.58 1.69
CA LEU A 122 -8.22 10.26 0.88
C LEU A 122 -7.52 8.96 1.32
N LEU A 123 -7.55 8.68 2.61
CA LEU A 123 -6.69 7.66 3.16
C LEU A 123 -7.13 6.20 2.84
N PRO A 124 -8.43 5.82 2.87
CA PRO A 124 -8.86 4.48 2.46
C PRO A 124 -8.46 4.08 1.02
N PRO A 125 -8.68 4.90 -0.03
CA PRO A 125 -8.27 4.53 -1.39
C PRO A 125 -6.74 4.49 -1.54
N LEU A 126 -6.03 5.40 -0.88
CA LEU A 126 -4.56 5.40 -0.87
C LEU A 126 -4.02 4.11 -0.23
N HIS A 127 -4.59 3.68 0.89
CA HIS A 127 -4.22 2.42 1.54
C HIS A 127 -4.49 1.21 0.65
N LYS A 128 -5.68 1.14 0.02
CA LYS A 128 -6.02 0.05 -0.90
C LYS A 128 -5.00 -0.04 -2.04
N HIS A 129 -4.63 1.09 -2.62
CA HIS A 129 -3.64 1.13 -3.69
C HIS A 129 -2.26 0.68 -3.21
N LEU A 130 -1.78 1.23 -2.08
CA LEU A 130 -0.46 0.92 -1.52
C LEU A 130 -0.35 -0.55 -1.06
N SER A 131 -1.39 -1.08 -0.42
CA SER A 131 -1.45 -2.49 -0.02
C SER A 131 -1.46 -3.42 -1.23
N SER A 132 -2.16 -3.06 -2.31
CA SER A 132 -2.14 -3.81 -3.56
C SER A 132 -0.73 -3.86 -4.17
N LEU A 133 0.00 -2.74 -4.16
CA LEU A 133 1.37 -2.68 -4.69
C LEU A 133 2.35 -3.50 -3.84
N LEU A 134 2.25 -3.40 -2.51
CA LEU A 134 3.13 -4.13 -1.60
C LEU A 134 2.91 -5.65 -1.66
N LYS A 135 1.65 -6.12 -1.69
CA LYS A 135 1.34 -7.56 -1.80
C LYS A 135 1.95 -8.18 -3.04
N GLY A 136 1.86 -7.47 -4.16
CA GLY A 136 2.50 -7.88 -5.40
C GLY A 136 4.00 -8.10 -5.21
N HIS A 137 4.72 -7.16 -4.59
CA HIS A 137 6.17 -7.30 -4.39
C HIS A 137 6.59 -8.30 -3.32
N ALA A 138 5.85 -8.42 -2.21
CA ALA A 138 6.14 -9.40 -1.17
C ALA A 138 6.04 -10.84 -1.70
N TYR A 139 4.99 -11.14 -2.47
CA TYR A 139 4.86 -12.43 -3.14
C TYR A 139 6.00 -12.68 -4.12
N LEU A 140 6.36 -11.70 -4.96
CA LEU A 140 7.47 -11.85 -5.91
C LEU A 140 8.80 -12.11 -5.20
N SER A 141 9.02 -11.48 -4.04
CA SER A 141 10.21 -11.70 -3.22
C SER A 141 10.25 -13.12 -2.65
N GLU A 142 9.14 -13.60 -2.07
CA GLU A 142 9.02 -14.98 -1.58
C GLU A 142 9.17 -15.99 -2.71
N PHE A 143 8.48 -15.76 -3.83
CA PHE A 143 8.54 -16.58 -5.04
C PHE A 143 9.96 -16.65 -5.63
N SER A 144 10.68 -15.52 -5.68
CA SER A 144 12.07 -15.48 -6.17
C SER A 144 13.07 -16.21 -5.26
N GLY A 145 12.72 -16.38 -3.98
CA GLY A 145 13.50 -17.14 -3.00
C GLY A 145 13.29 -18.67 -3.07
N LEU A 146 12.26 -19.14 -3.77
CA LEU A 146 11.99 -20.57 -3.96
C LEU A 146 12.98 -21.20 -4.94
N SER A 147 13.21 -22.52 -4.81
CA SER A 147 14.02 -23.25 -5.78
C SER A 147 13.38 -23.22 -7.17
N ALA A 148 14.19 -23.31 -8.23
CA ALA A 148 13.69 -23.28 -9.62
C ALA A 148 12.62 -24.35 -9.90
N GLN A 149 12.67 -25.48 -9.18
CA GLN A 149 11.70 -26.57 -9.25
C GLN A 149 10.34 -26.18 -8.65
N GLU A 150 10.33 -25.50 -7.50
CA GLU A 150 9.12 -25.03 -6.81
C GLU A 150 8.46 -23.88 -7.56
N GLN A 151 9.25 -22.96 -8.10
CA GLN A 151 8.76 -21.90 -8.99
C GLN A 151 8.03 -22.51 -10.19
N THR A 152 8.66 -23.48 -10.85
CA THR A 152 8.09 -24.18 -12.02
C THR A 152 6.78 -24.91 -11.67
N ASN A 153 6.69 -25.54 -10.49
CA ASN A 153 5.48 -26.23 -10.05
C ASN A 153 4.32 -25.28 -9.73
N GLN A 154 4.60 -24.16 -9.02
CA GLN A 154 3.58 -23.14 -8.75
C GLN A 154 3.12 -22.44 -10.02
N ILE A 155 4.03 -22.13 -10.94
CA ILE A 155 3.73 -21.57 -12.27
C ILE A 155 2.90 -22.57 -13.08
N ASN A 156 3.29 -23.84 -13.15
CA ASN A 156 2.56 -24.86 -13.91
C ASN A 156 1.15 -25.09 -13.33
N GLY A 157 1.01 -25.00 -12.01
CA GLY A 157 -0.29 -24.93 -11.33
C GLY A 157 -1.11 -23.75 -11.85
N ALA A 158 -0.59 -22.52 -11.70
CA ALA A 158 -1.24 -21.28 -12.12
C ALA A 158 -1.62 -21.23 -13.61
N VAL A 159 -0.74 -21.72 -14.48
CA VAL A 159 -0.86 -21.71 -15.95
C VAL A 159 -2.03 -22.56 -16.44
N ARG A 160 -2.34 -23.67 -15.77
CA ARG A 160 -3.47 -24.53 -16.15
C ARG A 160 -4.84 -23.88 -15.92
N PHE A 161 -4.93 -22.79 -15.15
CA PHE A 161 -6.21 -22.18 -14.79
C PHE A 161 -6.75 -21.16 -15.80
N GLY A 162 -5.90 -20.56 -16.63
CA GLY A 162 -6.31 -19.45 -17.50
C GLY A 162 -6.58 -19.81 -18.96
N ASN A 163 -6.46 -21.09 -19.36
CA ASN A 163 -6.30 -21.46 -20.79
C ASN A 163 -5.29 -20.53 -21.49
N LEU A 164 -4.18 -20.27 -20.81
CA LEU A 164 -3.08 -19.52 -21.39
C LEU A 164 -2.43 -20.39 -22.47
N SER A 165 -2.14 -19.79 -23.61
CA SER A 165 -1.24 -20.40 -24.60
C SER A 165 0.16 -20.58 -24.00
N GLU A 166 0.97 -21.45 -24.59
CA GLU A 166 2.35 -21.65 -24.13
C GLU A 166 3.15 -20.34 -24.03
N ARG A 167 2.94 -19.41 -24.97
CA ARG A 167 3.61 -18.10 -24.96
C ARG A 167 3.10 -17.19 -23.86
N GLU A 168 1.79 -17.15 -23.63
CA GLU A 168 1.22 -16.40 -22.51
C GLU A 168 1.66 -16.97 -21.16
N SER A 169 1.77 -18.29 -21.06
CA SER A 169 2.31 -18.98 -19.88
C SER A 169 3.75 -18.58 -19.57
N GLN A 170 4.61 -18.57 -20.59
CA GLN A 170 6.00 -18.12 -20.46
C GLN A 170 6.07 -16.66 -20.00
N VAL A 171 5.26 -15.78 -20.58
CA VAL A 171 5.22 -14.37 -20.17
C VAL A 171 4.68 -14.22 -18.74
N ALA A 172 3.61 -14.94 -18.38
CA ALA A 172 3.04 -14.93 -17.04
C ALA A 172 4.05 -15.42 -15.99
N SER A 173 4.77 -16.50 -16.26
CA SER A 173 5.85 -17.03 -15.43
C SER A 173 6.90 -15.96 -15.11
N LEU A 174 7.40 -15.28 -16.14
CA LEU A 174 8.44 -14.27 -15.97
C LEU A 174 7.89 -13.00 -15.27
N LEU A 175 6.61 -12.67 -15.49
CA LEU A 175 5.92 -11.63 -14.72
C LEU A 175 5.80 -12.00 -13.24
N LEU A 176 5.61 -13.26 -12.90
CA LEU A 176 5.56 -13.75 -11.50
C LEU A 176 6.95 -13.88 -10.88
N GLN A 177 8.03 -13.79 -11.66
CA GLN A 177 9.40 -13.79 -11.17
C GLN A 177 9.96 -12.39 -10.86
N GLY A 178 9.16 -11.34 -10.93
CA GLY A 178 9.67 -9.98 -10.69
C GLY A 178 10.14 -9.26 -11.95
N LYS A 179 10.30 -9.95 -13.08
CA LYS A 179 11.00 -9.42 -14.26
C LYS A 179 10.26 -8.27 -14.94
N THR A 180 11.04 -7.32 -15.47
CA THR A 180 10.53 -6.17 -16.24
C THR A 180 10.19 -6.60 -17.67
N TYR A 181 9.33 -5.85 -18.36
CA TYR A 181 8.96 -6.16 -19.75
C TYR A 181 10.18 -6.22 -20.68
N ARG A 182 11.19 -5.38 -20.42
CA ARG A 182 12.47 -5.38 -21.15
C ARG A 182 13.27 -6.67 -20.91
N THR A 183 13.33 -7.13 -19.67
CA THR A 183 14.00 -8.39 -19.32
C THR A 183 13.28 -9.58 -19.96
N ILE A 184 11.94 -9.61 -19.90
CA ILE A 184 11.11 -10.65 -20.50
C ILE A 184 11.30 -10.69 -22.03
N ALA A 185 11.32 -9.52 -22.66
CA ALA A 185 11.58 -9.36 -24.09
C ALA A 185 12.93 -9.96 -24.48
N GLY A 186 13.98 -9.70 -23.70
CA GLY A 186 15.30 -10.28 -23.90
C GLY A 186 15.32 -11.81 -23.75
N GLU A 187 14.71 -12.35 -22.70
CA GLU A 187 14.72 -13.80 -22.43
C GLU A 187 13.90 -14.60 -23.44
N LEU A 188 12.75 -14.07 -23.86
CA LEU A 188 11.90 -14.73 -24.86
C LEU A 188 12.28 -14.39 -26.30
N THR A 189 13.31 -13.55 -26.50
CA THR A 189 13.77 -13.06 -27.80
C THR A 189 12.62 -12.45 -28.63
N ILE A 190 11.81 -11.60 -27.99
CA ILE A 190 10.68 -10.89 -28.61
C ILE A 190 10.75 -9.39 -28.32
N SER A 191 9.95 -8.57 -29.01
CA SER A 191 9.91 -7.13 -28.73
C SER A 191 9.13 -6.82 -27.44
N GLU A 192 9.47 -5.70 -26.78
CA GLU A 192 8.71 -5.21 -25.62
C GLU A 192 7.22 -4.97 -25.94
N ASN A 193 6.91 -4.58 -27.18
CA ASN A 193 5.53 -4.40 -27.63
C ASN A 193 4.78 -5.74 -27.70
N THR A 194 5.46 -6.81 -28.10
CA THR A 194 4.93 -8.18 -28.09
C THR A 194 4.70 -8.65 -26.66
N VAL A 195 5.60 -8.33 -25.73
CA VAL A 195 5.38 -8.60 -24.29
C VAL A 195 4.13 -7.89 -23.80
N LYS A 196 3.98 -6.58 -24.05
CA LYS A 196 2.79 -5.80 -23.66
C LYS A 196 1.50 -6.39 -24.23
N TYR A 197 1.53 -6.88 -25.48
CA TYR A 197 0.40 -7.58 -26.09
C TYR A 197 0.04 -8.84 -25.30
N TYR A 198 1.02 -9.71 -24.99
CA TYR A 198 0.76 -10.91 -24.19
C TYR A 198 0.26 -10.56 -22.78
N VAL A 199 0.83 -9.55 -22.12
CA VAL A 199 0.35 -9.09 -20.80
C VAL A 199 -1.11 -8.65 -20.87
N LYS A 200 -1.49 -7.87 -21.89
CA LYS A 200 -2.87 -7.43 -22.08
C LYS A 200 -3.82 -8.61 -22.32
N SER A 201 -3.40 -9.60 -23.11
CA SER A 201 -4.16 -10.83 -23.35
C SER A 201 -4.35 -11.63 -22.06
N ILE A 202 -3.28 -11.82 -21.28
CA ILE A 202 -3.32 -12.48 -19.97
C ILE A 202 -4.29 -11.76 -19.04
N TYR A 203 -4.17 -10.44 -18.89
CA TYR A 203 -5.06 -9.64 -18.05
C TYR A 203 -6.52 -9.75 -18.48
N SER A 204 -6.79 -9.73 -19.79
CA SER A 204 -8.13 -9.93 -20.34
C SER A 204 -8.69 -11.32 -20.04
N LYS A 205 -7.87 -12.38 -20.10
CA LYS A 205 -8.30 -13.76 -19.82
C LYS A 205 -8.63 -13.99 -18.34
N PHE A 206 -7.91 -13.31 -17.45
CA PHE A 206 -8.17 -13.37 -16.00
C PHE A 206 -9.16 -12.31 -15.49
N GLY A 207 -9.60 -11.39 -16.36
CA GLY A 207 -10.52 -10.31 -15.97
C GLY A 207 -9.91 -9.28 -15.00
N ILE A 208 -8.59 -9.09 -15.08
CA ILE A 208 -7.82 -8.22 -14.17
C ILE A 208 -7.20 -7.04 -14.91
N GLN A 209 -6.73 -6.05 -14.17
CA GLN A 209 -6.09 -4.85 -14.72
C GLN A 209 -4.67 -4.63 -14.22
N SER A 210 -4.24 -5.38 -13.21
CA SER A 210 -2.93 -5.18 -12.59
C SER A 210 -2.17 -6.48 -12.35
N ARG A 211 -0.84 -6.36 -12.32
CA ARG A 211 0.06 -7.46 -11.93
C ARG A 211 -0.20 -7.92 -10.50
N ALA A 212 -0.58 -7.00 -9.62
CA ALA A 212 -0.93 -7.30 -8.24
C ALA A 212 -2.18 -8.20 -8.16
N GLU A 213 -3.20 -7.93 -8.97
CA GLU A 213 -4.38 -8.80 -9.09
C GLU A 213 -4.03 -10.17 -9.68
N LEU A 214 -3.10 -10.25 -10.64
CA LEU A 214 -2.63 -11.53 -11.18
C LEU A 214 -2.02 -12.40 -10.07
N ILE A 215 -1.20 -11.78 -9.22
CA ILE A 215 -0.58 -12.42 -8.07
C ILE A 215 -1.63 -12.87 -7.05
N ASP A 216 -2.60 -12.01 -6.73
CA ASP A 216 -3.67 -12.30 -5.77
C ASP A 216 -4.53 -13.49 -6.21
N ILE A 217 -4.85 -13.60 -7.51
CA ILE A 217 -5.59 -14.74 -8.08
C ILE A 217 -4.79 -16.04 -7.92
N ILE A 218 -3.49 -16.00 -8.16
CA ILE A 218 -2.62 -17.17 -8.08
C ILE A 218 -2.43 -17.61 -6.63
N GLN A 219 -2.27 -16.66 -5.71
CA GLN A 219 -2.09 -16.92 -4.29
C GLN A 219 -3.36 -17.50 -3.65
N ASN A 220 -4.53 -16.88 -3.86
CA ASN A 220 -5.80 -17.35 -3.29
C ASN A 220 -6.18 -18.78 -3.74
N LYS A 221 -5.65 -19.26 -4.87
CA LYS A 221 -5.92 -20.61 -5.39
C LYS A 221 -4.85 -21.64 -5.06
N ALA A 222 -3.61 -21.24 -4.82
CA ALA A 222 -2.62 -22.13 -4.20
C ALA A 222 -3.16 -22.64 -2.84
N ASP A 223 -3.78 -21.77 -2.05
CA ASP A 223 -4.42 -22.13 -0.78
C ASP A 223 -5.67 -23.02 -0.95
N ALA A 224 -6.45 -22.83 -2.01
CA ALA A 224 -7.62 -23.65 -2.33
C ALA A 224 -7.27 -25.06 -2.85
N THR A 225 -6.04 -25.26 -3.33
CA THR A 225 -5.56 -26.57 -3.83
C THR A 225 -4.93 -27.40 -2.70
N LEU A 226 -4.51 -26.76 -1.60
CA LEU A 226 -3.99 -27.41 -0.39
C LEU A 226 -5.08 -27.84 0.62
N THR A 227 -6.34 -27.49 0.34
CA THR A 227 -7.51 -27.82 1.19
C THR A 227 -8.40 -28.93 0.63
N LYS A 228 -7.96 -29.60 -0.45
CA LYS A 228 -8.53 -30.87 -0.95
C LYS A 228 -7.49 -31.96 -0.86
#